data_AF-A0A3B0YG41-F1
#
_entry.id   AF-A0A3B0YG41-F1
#
_cell.length_a   1.000
_cell.length_b   1.000
_cell.length_c   1.000
_cell.angle_alpha   90.00
_cell.angle_beta   90.00
_cell.angle_gamma   90.00
#
_symmetry.space_group_name_H-M   'P 1'
#
loop_
_entity.id
_entity.type
_entity.pdbx_description
1 polymer ?
#
loop_
_entity_poly.entity_id
_entity_poly.type
_entity_poly.pdbx_seq_one_letter_code
_entity_poly.pdbx_strand_id
1 'polypeptide(L)'
;MKLLLDQNLSFRLLDKLETTYPGSTQVKFVNLDQADDLTVWNYARENGFAIVTKDSDFHEFSLVYGNPPKILWLKCGNKPRWYVLSLLLNNQDGINAFLENEDGCCLEIY
;
A
#
# COMPACT_ATOMS: atom_id res chain seq x y z
N MET A 1 -3.85 -9.88 4.01
CA MET A 1 -4.27 -8.46 4.16
C MET A 1 -4.69 -7.91 2.81
N LYS A 2 -5.51 -6.85 2.78
CA LYS A 2 -5.90 -6.10 1.57
C LYS A 2 -5.07 -4.84 1.41
N LEU A 3 -4.92 -4.34 0.18
CA LEU A 3 -4.07 -3.20 -0.14
C LEU A 3 -4.90 -1.93 -0.33
N LEU A 4 -4.45 -0.82 0.26
CA LEU A 4 -4.95 0.52 -0.02
C LEU A 4 -3.91 1.23 -0.88
N LEU A 5 -4.24 1.46 -2.14
CA LEU A 5 -3.40 2.19 -3.06
C LEU A 5 -3.50 3.69 -2.77
N ASP A 6 -2.35 4.32 -2.67
CA ASP A 6 -2.21 5.78 -2.63
C ASP A 6 -2.78 6.44 -3.91
N GLN A 7 -3.13 7.73 -3.83
CA GLN A 7 -3.65 8.56 -4.90
C GLN A 7 -2.71 8.58 -6.12
N ASN A 8 -1.40 8.54 -5.87
CA ASN A 8 -0.36 8.59 -6.90
C ASN A 8 -0.19 7.25 -7.66
N LEU A 9 -0.90 6.20 -7.25
CA LEU A 9 -0.95 4.93 -7.95
C LEU A 9 -2.16 4.87 -8.89
N SER A 10 -2.12 4.01 -9.90
CA SER A 10 -3.26 3.88 -10.81
C SER A 10 -4.30 2.93 -10.23
N PHE A 11 -5.56 3.37 -10.09
CA PHE A 11 -6.66 2.47 -9.70
C PHE A 11 -6.86 1.28 -10.65
N ARG A 12 -6.37 1.36 -11.90
CA ARG A 12 -6.41 0.25 -12.87
C ARG A 12 -5.55 -0.95 -12.46
N LEU A 13 -4.78 -0.83 -11.39
CA LEU A 13 -4.07 -1.96 -10.77
C LEU A 13 -5.04 -2.89 -10.04
N LEU A 14 -6.17 -2.37 -9.52
CA LEU A 14 -7.11 -3.12 -8.69
C LEU A 14 -7.66 -4.36 -9.39
N ASP A 15 -8.02 -4.26 -10.69
CA ASP A 15 -8.52 -5.41 -11.46
C ASP A 15 -7.56 -6.61 -11.45
N LYS A 16 -6.25 -6.35 -11.40
CA LYS A 16 -5.21 -7.39 -11.36
C LYS A 16 -4.86 -7.79 -9.94
N LEU A 17 -4.90 -6.84 -9.00
CA LEU A 17 -4.64 -7.10 -7.60
C LEU A 17 -5.77 -7.88 -6.93
N GLU A 18 -7.01 -7.81 -7.41
CA GLU A 18 -8.17 -8.49 -6.80
C GLU A 18 -7.98 -10.01 -6.72
N THR A 19 -7.26 -10.61 -7.68
CA THR A 19 -6.96 -12.05 -7.65
C THR A 19 -5.99 -12.44 -6.53
N THR A 20 -5.05 -11.54 -6.16
CA THR A 20 -3.99 -11.82 -5.20
C THR A 20 -4.27 -11.23 -3.81
N TYR A 21 -4.88 -10.05 -3.78
CA TYR A 21 -5.19 -9.24 -2.61
C TYR A 21 -6.67 -8.80 -2.68
N PRO A 22 -7.62 -9.73 -2.49
CA PRO A 22 -9.04 -9.43 -2.64
C PRO A 22 -9.52 -8.35 -1.66
N GLY A 23 -10.41 -7.48 -2.14
CA GLY A 23 -10.91 -6.33 -1.36
C GLY A 23 -9.93 -5.17 -1.27
N SER A 24 -8.86 -5.17 -2.07
CA SER A 24 -7.99 -4.01 -2.24
C SER A 24 -8.74 -2.85 -2.90
N THR A 25 -8.36 -1.63 -2.56
CA THR A 25 -8.99 -0.42 -3.11
C THR A 25 -7.96 0.71 -3.26
N GLN A 26 -8.40 1.86 -3.73
CA GLN A 26 -7.62 3.09 -3.76
C GLN A 26 -8.33 4.15 -2.92
N VAL A 27 -7.57 5.09 -2.34
CA VAL A 27 -8.08 6.24 -1.57
C VAL A 27 -9.27 6.95 -2.24
N LYS A 28 -9.27 7.10 -3.57
CA LYS A 28 -10.39 7.66 -4.34
C LYS A 28 -11.72 6.92 -4.16
N PHE A 29 -11.71 5.60 -4.13
CA PHE A 29 -12.94 4.81 -4.04
C PHE A 29 -13.48 4.70 -2.61
N VAL A 30 -12.74 5.24 -1.64
CA VAL A 30 -13.17 5.35 -0.25
C VAL A 30 -13.38 6.82 0.16
N ASN A 31 -13.51 7.72 -0.82
CA ASN A 31 -13.71 9.16 -0.66
C ASN A 31 -12.59 9.88 0.11
N LEU A 32 -11.35 9.39 -0.04
CA LEU A 32 -10.15 9.93 0.60
C LEU A 32 -9.17 10.57 -0.41
N ASP A 33 -9.59 10.85 -1.66
CA ASP A 33 -8.72 11.47 -2.67
C ASP A 33 -8.36 12.94 -2.39
N GLN A 34 -9.02 13.57 -1.41
CA GLN A 34 -8.72 14.92 -0.93
C GLN A 34 -8.39 14.93 0.57
N ALA A 35 -8.26 13.75 1.19
CA ALA A 35 -7.95 13.63 2.60
C ALA A 35 -6.44 13.79 2.84
N ASP A 36 -6.06 14.22 4.04
CA ASP A 36 -4.65 14.23 4.44
C ASP A 36 -4.13 12.82 4.73
N ASP A 37 -2.80 12.68 4.76
CA ASP A 37 -2.14 11.39 4.96
C ASP A 37 -2.51 10.76 6.29
N LEU A 38 -2.76 11.57 7.34
CA LEU A 38 -3.14 11.05 8.65
C LEU A 38 -4.54 10.41 8.61
N THR A 39 -5.46 10.99 7.86
CA THR A 39 -6.79 10.43 7.64
C THR A 39 -6.70 9.14 6.83
N VAL A 40 -5.87 9.10 5.77
CA VAL A 40 -5.60 7.88 5.00
C VAL A 40 -4.98 6.79 5.88
N TRP A 41 -4.02 7.15 6.74
CA TRP A 41 -3.38 6.27 7.71
C TRP A 41 -4.39 5.65 8.67
N ASN A 42 -5.22 6.48 9.31
CA ASN A 42 -6.24 6.02 10.25
C ASN A 42 -7.27 5.11 9.56
N TYR A 43 -7.71 5.48 8.35
CA TYR A 43 -8.61 4.64 7.57
C TYR A 43 -7.99 3.26 7.29
N ALA A 44 -6.73 3.23 6.85
CA ALA A 44 -6.03 1.97 6.57
C ALA A 44 -5.90 1.12 7.83
N ARG A 45 -5.56 1.73 8.98
CA ARG A 45 -5.48 1.07 10.28
C ARG A 45 -6.81 0.43 10.68
N GLU A 46 -7.87 1.22 10.69
CA GLU A 46 -9.20 0.82 11.19
C GLU A 46 -9.85 -0.25 10.31
N ASN A 47 -9.51 -0.27 9.02
CA ASN A 47 -10.09 -1.19 8.05
C ASN A 47 -9.16 -2.36 7.69
N GLY A 48 -8.00 -2.51 8.33
CA GLY A 48 -7.08 -3.63 8.13
C GLY A 48 -6.39 -3.64 6.76
N PHE A 49 -6.03 -2.47 6.24
CA PHE A 49 -5.28 -2.32 4.99
C PHE A 49 -3.76 -2.22 5.25
N ALA A 50 -2.98 -2.68 4.28
CA ALA A 50 -1.61 -2.22 4.08
C ALA A 50 -1.62 -1.09 3.04
N ILE A 51 -0.88 -0.02 3.28
CA ILE A 51 -0.78 1.12 2.37
C ILE A 51 0.31 0.84 1.34
N VAL A 52 0.00 1.02 0.07
CA VAL A 52 0.97 0.95 -1.04
C VAL A 52 1.22 2.36 -1.53
N THR A 53 2.45 2.84 -1.42
CA THR A 53 2.83 4.21 -1.78
C THR A 53 4.21 4.26 -2.44
N LYS A 54 4.49 5.37 -3.12
CA LYS A 54 5.83 5.75 -3.58
C LYS A 54 6.46 6.83 -2.68
N ASP A 55 5.64 7.48 -1.86
CA ASP A 55 6.00 8.63 -1.06
C ASP A 55 6.48 8.19 0.33
N SER A 56 7.34 9.00 0.95
CA SER A 56 7.98 8.67 2.23
C SER A 56 7.08 8.90 3.44
N ASP A 57 6.03 9.72 3.31
CA ASP A 57 5.28 10.25 4.44
C ASP A 57 4.63 9.12 5.28
N PHE A 58 4.09 8.09 4.61
CA PHE A 58 3.56 6.92 5.30
C PHE A 58 4.64 6.06 5.97
N HIS A 59 5.86 6.01 5.41
CA HIS A 59 6.98 5.34 6.08
C HIS A 59 7.36 6.09 7.36
N GLU A 60 7.43 7.43 7.32
CA GLU A 60 7.67 8.25 8.51
C GLU A 60 6.61 8.00 9.59
N PHE A 61 5.33 7.90 9.19
CA PHE A 61 4.26 7.53 10.12
C PHE A 61 4.46 6.14 10.71
N SER A 62 4.97 5.17 9.94
CA SER A 62 5.28 3.84 10.48
C SER A 62 6.41 3.84 11.52
N LEU A 63 7.35 4.79 11.43
CA LEU A 63 8.39 4.96 12.45
C LEU A 63 7.85 5.60 13.74
N VAL A 64 6.85 6.47 13.62
CA VAL A 64 6.24 7.19 14.77
C VAL A 64 5.17 6.36 15.46
N TYR A 65 4.28 5.72 14.69
CA TYR A 65 3.09 5.05 15.20
C TYR A 65 3.17 3.52 15.17
N GLY A 66 4.21 2.95 14.55
CA GLY A 66 4.35 1.50 14.37
C GLY A 66 3.36 0.94 13.36
N ASN A 67 3.06 -0.35 13.49
CA ASN A 67 1.99 -1.01 12.76
C ASN A 67 0.80 -1.28 13.70
N PRO A 68 -0.45 -1.39 13.18
CA PRO A 68 -0.90 -1.13 11.81
C PRO A 68 -1.16 0.36 11.47
N PRO A 69 -1.25 0.73 10.16
CA PRO A 69 -1.13 -0.11 8.96
C PRO A 69 0.32 -0.45 8.61
N LYS A 70 0.50 -1.50 7.80
CA LYS A 70 1.79 -1.84 7.20
C LYS A 70 2.02 -1.05 5.92
N ILE A 71 3.28 -0.71 5.64
CA ILE A 71 3.66 0.08 4.47
C ILE A 71 4.40 -0.78 3.45
N LEU A 72 3.90 -0.78 2.21
CA LEU A 72 4.60 -1.29 1.03
C LEU A 72 5.14 -0.09 0.25
N TRP A 73 6.43 0.21 0.42
CA TRP A 73 7.07 1.38 -0.16
C TRP A 73 7.77 1.03 -1.47
N LEU A 74 7.21 1.54 -2.58
CA LEU A 74 7.70 1.26 -3.93
C LEU A 74 8.85 2.20 -4.31
N LYS A 75 10.09 1.68 -4.32
CA LYS A 75 11.32 2.43 -4.66
C LYS A 75 11.57 2.50 -6.16
N CYS A 76 10.51 2.76 -6.95
CA CYS A 76 10.59 2.81 -8.41
C CYS A 76 10.44 4.21 -9.02
N GLY A 77 10.04 5.22 -8.23
CA GLY A 77 9.80 6.58 -8.71
C GLY A 77 8.61 6.67 -9.68
N ASN A 78 8.65 7.63 -10.61
CA ASN A 78 7.59 7.78 -11.61
C ASN A 78 7.72 6.72 -12.72
N LYS A 79 7.09 5.57 -12.51
CA LYS A 79 7.01 4.47 -13.48
C LYS A 79 5.57 4.25 -13.95
N PRO A 80 5.40 3.75 -15.19
CA PRO A 80 4.09 3.42 -15.72
C PRO A 80 3.43 2.31 -14.91
N ARG A 81 2.10 2.26 -14.93
CA ARG A 81 1.29 1.30 -14.16
C ARG A 81 1.69 -0.16 -14.36
N TRP A 82 2.09 -0.55 -15.58
CA TRP A 82 2.49 -1.93 -15.86
C TRP A 82 3.74 -2.32 -15.07
N TYR A 83 4.66 -1.39 -14.86
CA TYR A 83 5.87 -1.61 -14.07
C TYR A 83 5.51 -1.78 -12.60
N VAL A 84 4.66 -0.90 -12.06
CA VAL A 84 4.19 -1.01 -10.67
C VAL A 84 3.48 -2.35 -10.44
N LEU A 85 2.64 -2.79 -11.39
CA LEU A 85 1.99 -4.09 -11.29
C LEU A 85 3.01 -5.23 -11.27
N SER A 86 3.95 -5.25 -12.23
CA SER A 86 5.00 -6.26 -12.26
C SER A 86 5.84 -6.26 -10.99
N LEU A 87 6.14 -5.09 -10.43
CA LEU A 87 6.88 -4.95 -9.19
C LEU A 87 6.17 -5.61 -8.01
N LEU A 88 4.87 -5.37 -7.86
CA LEU A 88 4.04 -5.99 -6.82
C LEU A 88 3.89 -7.50 -7.00
N LEU A 89 3.68 -7.96 -8.24
CA LEU A 89 3.47 -9.39 -8.52
C LEU A 89 4.77 -10.20 -8.42
N ASN A 90 5.90 -9.66 -8.89
CA ASN A 90 7.19 -10.35 -8.81
C ASN A 90 7.70 -10.47 -7.37
N ASN A 91 7.27 -9.58 -6.47
CA ASN A 91 7.62 -9.61 -5.04
C ASN A 91 6.50 -10.18 -4.18
N GLN A 92 5.50 -10.85 -4.76
CA GLN A 92 4.30 -11.32 -4.06
C GLN A 92 4.65 -12.18 -2.83
N ASP A 93 5.59 -13.12 -2.95
CA ASP A 93 5.95 -14.00 -1.84
C ASP A 93 6.56 -13.23 -0.67
N GLY A 94 7.45 -12.28 -0.96
CA GLY A 94 8.06 -11.41 0.04
C GLY A 94 7.04 -10.46 0.68
N ILE A 95 6.12 -9.92 -0.11
CA ILE A 95 5.01 -9.10 0.39
C ILE A 95 4.13 -9.93 1.32
N ASN A 96 3.74 -11.14 0.94
CA ASN A 96 2.89 -12.01 1.77
C ASN A 96 3.57 -12.36 3.09
N ALA A 97 4.84 -12.77 3.06
CA ALA A 97 5.61 -13.04 4.27
C ALA A 97 5.70 -11.80 5.18
N PHE A 98 5.91 -10.61 4.61
CA PHE A 98 5.90 -9.37 5.36
C PHE A 98 4.52 -9.04 5.94
N LEU A 99 3.44 -9.24 5.19
CA LEU A 99 2.08 -9.00 5.66
C LEU A 99 1.68 -9.95 6.80
N GLU A 100 2.27 -11.14 6.87
CA GLU A 100 2.07 -12.10 7.98
C GLU A 100 2.95 -11.82 9.20
N ASN A 101 4.09 -11.13 9.05
CA ASN A 101 5.01 -10.84 10.16
C ASN A 101 4.49 -9.74 11.10
N GLU A 102 4.23 -10.03 12.38
CA GLU A 102 3.62 -9.08 13.31
C GLU A 102 4.46 -7.82 13.61
N ASP A 103 5.79 -7.90 13.51
CA ASP A 103 6.71 -6.80 13.86
C ASP A 103 7.00 -5.85 12.66
N GLY A 104 6.67 -6.28 11.45
CA GLY A 104 6.97 -5.55 10.22
C GLY A 104 6.14 -4.28 10.06
N CYS A 105 6.80 -3.12 10.07
CA CYS A 105 6.16 -1.81 9.85
C CYS A 105 6.21 -1.36 8.38
N CYS A 106 7.35 -1.51 7.72
CA CYS A 106 7.55 -1.09 6.33
C CYS A 106 8.41 -2.10 5.56
N LEU A 107 8.00 -2.40 4.32
CA LEU A 107 8.76 -3.17 3.34
C LEU A 107 9.08 -2.29 2.13
N GLU A 108 10.37 -2.15 1.83
CA GLU A 108 10.83 -1.50 0.60
C GLU A 108 10.84 -2.51 -0.56
N ILE A 109 10.37 -2.09 -1.74
CA ILE A 109 10.25 -2.94 -2.93
C ILE A 109 10.89 -2.22 -4.12
N TYR A 110 11.88 -2.88 -4.75
CA TYR A 110 12.78 -2.32 -5.79
C TYR A 110 12.46 -2.84 -7.19
#